data_AF-A0A2P5XRR7-F1
#
_entry.id   AF-A0A2P5XRR7-F1
#
_cell.length_a   1.000
_cell.length_b   1.000
_cell.length_c   1.000
_cell.angle_alpha   90.00
_cell.angle_beta   90.00
_cell.angle_gamma   90.00
#
_symmetry.space_group_name_H-M   'P 1'
#
loop_
_entity.id
_entity.type
_entity.pdbx_description
1 polymer ?
#
loop_
_entity_poly.entity_id
_entity_poly.type
_entity_poly.pdbx_seq_one_letter_code
_entity_poly.pdbx_strand_id
1 'polypeptide(L)'
;MELQIDSLPLLTLCHKHCIAICFATVVITYLIFIPAASLRLYYGCPRLASSSAITGNAPTFPRIRVWDPYKRLGISPYASEEEIWSSRNFLLEQYAGHERSEESIEAAFEKLLMASFQHRKKTKINLKSRLKKKVEESPPWIKNLLNFVELPPMEVIFRRLFLFAFMGGWSIMNSSEGGPAFQCSLASAPSVAVTASKECKVKSVKARQIIDSRGNPTVEVDLITDGLYRSAVPSGASTGIYEALELRDGDKSVYGGKGVLFAVQNINEILGPKLIGIDVRNQADVDAVMLEIDGTPNKSKLGANAILGVSLSVCRAGAGAKGMPLYKHIQELSRTKELVMPVPAFNVINGGSHAGNNLAMQEFMILPVGAASFAEALRMGSEVYHTLKGIIKAKYGQDACNVGDEGGFAPNVQDNREGLVLLMDAIEKAGYTGKIKIGMDVAASEFYTKDGKYDLNFKKQPNDGAHVRSPQSLGELYQEFVKDFPIVSIEDPFDQDGWSSWALLQSSVDIQLVGDDLLVTNPKRISEAIQKKACNALLLKVNQIGTVTESIQAALDSKAAGWGVMVSHRSGETEDNFIADLSVGLASGQIKTGAPCRSERLAKYNQLLRIEEELGNVRYAGEAFRSP
;
A
#
# COMPACT_ATOMS: atom_id res chain seq x y z
N MET A 1 -53.65 6.84 62.54
CA MET A 1 -54.84 6.13 62.01
C MET A 1 -54.42 5.50 60.70
N GLU A 2 -54.56 4.18 60.64
CA GLU A 2 -54.40 3.23 59.52
C GLU A 2 -54.97 3.75 58.17
N LEU A 3 -54.53 3.32 56.97
CA LEU A 3 -54.36 1.94 56.47
C LEU A 3 -53.47 1.87 55.20
N GLN A 4 -52.87 0.69 54.97
CA GLN A 4 -52.15 0.23 53.76
C GLN A 4 -53.07 0.03 52.53
N ILE A 5 -52.50 -0.06 51.31
CA ILE A 5 -52.48 -1.25 50.44
C ILE A 5 -51.65 -1.02 49.15
N ASP A 6 -50.95 -2.09 48.78
CA ASP A 6 -50.03 -2.48 47.68
C ASP A 6 -50.20 -1.97 46.23
N SER A 7 -49.06 -1.76 45.52
CA SER A 7 -48.68 -2.53 44.30
C SER A 7 -47.37 -2.04 43.63
N LEU A 8 -46.33 -2.88 43.67
CA LEU A 8 -45.25 -3.01 42.64
C LEU A 8 -45.88 -3.62 41.34
N PRO A 9 -45.19 -3.88 40.19
CA PRO A 9 -44.01 -3.32 39.53
C PRO A 9 -44.10 -3.37 37.96
N LEU A 10 -44.42 -2.29 37.24
CA LEU A 10 -44.48 -2.36 35.75
C LEU A 10 -43.24 -1.84 35.01
N LEU A 11 -42.47 -0.93 35.59
CA LEU A 11 -41.29 -0.35 34.89
C LEU A 11 -40.03 -1.22 34.97
N THR A 12 -39.84 -1.98 36.05
CA THR A 12 -38.65 -2.84 36.22
C THR A 12 -38.74 -4.16 35.45
N LEU A 13 -39.95 -4.60 35.08
CA LEU A 13 -40.16 -5.84 34.33
C LEU A 13 -39.88 -5.67 32.83
N CYS A 14 -40.18 -4.50 32.27
CA CYS A 14 -39.99 -4.21 30.84
C CYS A 14 -38.50 -4.05 30.48
N HIS A 15 -37.70 -3.49 31.40
CA HIS A 15 -36.26 -3.30 31.20
C HIS A 15 -35.47 -4.61 31.28
N LYS A 16 -35.85 -5.52 32.20
CA LYS A 16 -35.25 -6.85 32.31
C LYS A 16 -35.56 -7.76 31.11
N HIS A 17 -36.77 -7.68 30.55
CA HIS A 17 -37.14 -8.45 29.36
C HIS A 17 -36.45 -7.96 28.09
N CYS A 18 -36.29 -6.65 27.90
CA CYS A 18 -35.56 -6.12 26.73
C CYS A 18 -34.06 -6.48 26.77
N ILE A 19 -33.41 -6.42 27.93
CA ILE A 19 -32.00 -6.81 28.08
C ILE A 19 -31.83 -8.31 27.84
N ALA A 20 -32.71 -9.16 28.37
CA ALA A 20 -32.68 -10.60 28.14
C ALA A 20 -32.90 -10.96 26.66
N ILE A 21 -33.76 -10.24 25.94
CA ILE A 21 -34.03 -10.45 24.51
C ILE A 21 -32.85 -9.97 23.64
N CYS A 22 -32.24 -8.83 23.94
CA CYS A 22 -31.02 -8.37 23.25
C CYS A 22 -29.85 -9.32 23.49
N PHE A 23 -29.66 -9.81 24.72
CA PHE A 23 -28.60 -10.74 25.06
C PHE A 23 -28.82 -12.12 24.40
N ALA A 24 -30.07 -12.61 24.39
CA ALA A 24 -30.41 -13.85 23.68
C ALA A 24 -30.21 -13.72 22.16
N THR A 25 -30.54 -12.57 21.57
CA THR A 25 -30.37 -12.33 20.12
C THR A 25 -28.88 -12.25 19.76
N VAL A 26 -28.05 -11.56 20.56
CA VAL A 26 -26.59 -11.49 20.36
C VAL A 26 -25.95 -12.86 20.55
N VAL A 27 -26.33 -13.62 21.59
CA VAL A 27 -25.80 -14.96 21.86
C VAL A 27 -26.22 -15.96 20.78
N ILE A 28 -27.45 -15.86 20.26
CA ILE A 28 -27.94 -16.69 19.14
C ILE A 28 -27.20 -16.34 17.84
N THR A 29 -26.95 -15.06 17.55
CA THR A 29 -26.17 -14.63 16.37
C THR A 29 -24.71 -15.07 16.49
N TYR A 30 -24.11 -14.98 17.68
CA TYR A 30 -22.72 -15.40 17.95
C TYR A 30 -22.55 -16.93 17.88
N LEU A 31 -23.54 -17.70 18.33
CA LEU A 31 -23.50 -19.17 18.35
C LEU A 31 -23.94 -19.83 17.04
N ILE A 32 -24.71 -19.13 16.19
CA ILE A 32 -25.21 -19.67 14.92
C ILE A 32 -24.34 -19.24 13.72
N PHE A 33 -23.81 -18.02 13.70
CA PHE A 33 -23.17 -17.46 12.49
C PHE A 33 -21.63 -17.40 12.52
N ILE A 34 -20.98 -17.74 13.63
CA ILE A 34 -19.51 -17.77 13.74
C ILE A 34 -18.98 -19.21 13.83
N PRO A 35 -19.20 -20.02 12.77
CA PRO A 35 -18.10 -20.87 12.33
C PRO A 35 -17.98 -20.90 10.80
N ALA A 36 -18.22 -19.77 10.13
CA ALA A 36 -17.94 -19.60 8.70
C ALA A 36 -16.66 -18.80 8.41
N ALA A 37 -15.96 -18.29 9.43
CA ALA A 37 -14.82 -17.38 9.28
C ALA A 37 -13.50 -17.93 9.86
N SER A 38 -13.36 -19.26 9.99
CA SER A 38 -12.16 -19.88 10.54
C SER A 38 -11.82 -21.18 9.82
N LEU A 39 -11.53 -21.08 8.51
CA LEU A 39 -10.64 -22.01 7.79
C LEU A 39 -10.37 -21.46 6.37
N ARG A 40 -9.57 -20.40 6.28
CA ARG A 40 -8.85 -20.02 5.06
C ARG A 40 -7.53 -19.44 5.53
N LEU A 41 -6.52 -20.30 5.54
CA LEU A 41 -5.09 -20.01 5.45
C LEU A 41 -4.37 -21.30 5.82
N TYR A 42 -4.34 -22.27 4.93
CA TYR A 42 -3.22 -23.20 4.79
C TYR A 42 -3.25 -23.77 3.37
N TYR A 43 -2.05 -23.88 2.79
CA TYR A 43 -1.69 -24.41 1.47
C TYR A 43 -1.59 -23.41 0.30
N GLY A 44 -0.49 -22.67 0.31
CA GLY A 44 0.31 -22.48 -0.90
C GLY A 44 1.70 -23.05 -0.64
N CYS A 45 1.94 -24.31 -1.03
CA CYS A 45 3.30 -24.84 -1.12
C CYS A 45 3.72 -24.79 -2.60
N PRO A 46 4.79 -24.06 -2.98
CA PRO A 46 5.24 -23.99 -4.36
C PRO A 46 5.87 -25.31 -4.82
N ARG A 47 5.58 -25.68 -6.07
CA ARG A 47 6.27 -26.75 -6.81
C ARG A 47 7.78 -26.47 -6.81
N LEU A 48 8.55 -27.34 -6.14
CA LEU A 48 9.98 -27.48 -6.37
C LEU A 48 10.16 -28.24 -7.70
N ALA A 49 10.62 -27.53 -8.72
CA ALA A 49 11.12 -28.14 -9.94
C ALA A 49 12.55 -28.63 -9.67
N SER A 50 12.72 -29.93 -9.48
CA SER A 50 14.01 -30.60 -9.66
C SER A 50 13.99 -31.40 -10.97
N SER A 51 15.00 -31.14 -11.78
CA SER A 51 15.36 -31.77 -13.06
C SER A 51 15.27 -33.30 -13.07
N SER A 52 14.82 -33.88 -14.19
CA SER A 52 15.57 -34.88 -14.98
C SER A 52 14.66 -35.55 -16.00
N ALA A 53 15.18 -35.74 -17.21
CA ALA A 53 14.57 -36.58 -18.23
C ALA A 53 14.47 -38.02 -17.71
N ILE A 54 13.26 -38.56 -17.59
CA ILE A 54 13.00 -39.99 -17.55
C ILE A 54 12.01 -40.29 -18.66
N THR A 55 12.55 -40.74 -19.78
CA THR A 55 11.82 -41.52 -20.79
C THR A 55 11.41 -42.84 -20.15
N GLY A 56 10.17 -42.92 -19.67
CA GLY A 56 9.57 -44.13 -19.14
C GLY A 56 8.09 -43.88 -18.88
N ASN A 57 7.21 -44.74 -19.41
CA ASN A 57 5.76 -44.66 -19.22
C ASN A 57 5.41 -44.30 -17.77
N ALA A 58 4.83 -43.11 -17.55
CA ALA A 58 4.31 -42.72 -16.25
C ALA A 58 3.34 -43.81 -15.75
N PRO A 59 3.44 -44.24 -14.48
CA PRO A 59 2.57 -45.28 -13.94
C PRO A 59 1.11 -44.87 -14.13
N THR A 60 0.28 -45.79 -14.60
CA THR A 60 -1.16 -45.55 -14.77
C THR A 60 -1.86 -45.84 -13.46
N PHE A 61 -2.77 -44.95 -13.05
CA PHE A 61 -3.51 -45.15 -11.81
C PHE A 61 -4.42 -46.39 -11.92
N PRO A 62 -4.21 -47.45 -11.11
CA PRO A 62 -4.85 -48.75 -11.33
C PRO A 62 -6.36 -48.74 -11.07
N ARG A 63 -6.90 -47.67 -10.49
CA ARG A 63 -8.30 -47.57 -10.00
C ARG A 63 -9.19 -46.65 -10.83
N ILE A 64 -8.79 -46.30 -12.07
CA ILE A 64 -9.57 -45.44 -12.97
C ILE A 64 -11.01 -45.96 -13.17
N ARG A 65 -11.25 -47.28 -13.16
CA ARG A 65 -12.59 -47.86 -13.35
C ARG A 65 -13.42 -48.05 -12.06
N VAL A 66 -12.89 -47.69 -10.88
CA VAL A 66 -13.57 -47.89 -9.59
C VAL A 66 -14.48 -46.70 -9.26
N TRP A 67 -15.80 -46.86 -9.32
CA TRP A 67 -16.75 -45.74 -9.15
C TRP A 67 -16.89 -45.21 -7.72
N ASP A 68 -16.59 -46.03 -6.71
CA ASP A 68 -16.62 -45.65 -5.30
C ASP A 68 -15.43 -44.73 -4.99
N PRO A 69 -15.66 -43.45 -4.61
CA PRO A 69 -14.58 -42.50 -4.42
C PRO A 69 -13.65 -42.84 -3.25
N TYR A 70 -14.13 -43.50 -2.19
CA TYR A 70 -13.30 -43.93 -1.06
C TYR A 70 -12.34 -45.04 -1.47
N LYS A 71 -12.87 -46.08 -2.15
CA LYS A 71 -12.03 -47.15 -2.71
C LYS A 71 -11.10 -46.64 -3.79
N ARG A 72 -11.52 -45.64 -4.58
CA ARG A 72 -10.68 -45.04 -5.60
C ARG A 72 -9.48 -44.33 -4.99
N LEU A 73 -9.66 -43.55 -3.92
CA LEU A 73 -8.55 -42.94 -3.17
C LEU A 73 -7.80 -43.92 -2.24
N GLY A 74 -8.33 -45.13 -2.05
CA GLY A 74 -7.69 -46.16 -1.21
C GLY A 74 -7.81 -45.90 0.28
N ILE A 75 -8.89 -45.23 0.68
CA ILE A 75 -9.18 -44.83 2.05
C ILE A 75 -10.47 -45.48 2.53
N SER A 76 -10.65 -45.54 3.85
CA SER A 76 -11.87 -46.05 4.48
C SER A 76 -13.07 -45.14 4.18
N PRO A 77 -14.30 -45.67 4.04
CA PRO A 77 -15.53 -44.87 4.03
C PRO A 77 -15.72 -43.98 5.27
N TYR A 78 -15.01 -44.29 6.35
CA TYR A 78 -15.00 -43.53 7.61
C TYR A 78 -13.78 -42.61 7.75
N ALA A 79 -12.98 -42.44 6.69
CA ALA A 79 -11.80 -41.58 6.71
C ALA A 79 -12.17 -40.14 7.10
N SER A 80 -11.37 -39.57 7.99
CA SER A 80 -11.42 -38.16 8.38
C SER A 80 -11.12 -37.23 7.19
N GLU A 81 -11.51 -35.96 7.29
CA GLU A 81 -11.21 -34.98 6.22
C GLU A 81 -9.70 -34.90 5.97
N GLU A 82 -8.88 -34.96 7.02
CA GLU A 82 -7.42 -34.92 6.92
C GLU A 82 -6.86 -36.14 6.16
N GLU A 83 -7.39 -37.35 6.39
CA GLU A 83 -6.99 -38.56 5.67
C GLU A 83 -7.38 -38.51 4.18
N ILE A 84 -8.54 -37.92 3.86
CA ILE A 84 -8.98 -37.73 2.46
C ILE A 84 -8.03 -36.77 1.72
N TRP A 85 -7.68 -35.65 2.35
CA TRP A 85 -6.75 -34.66 1.79
C TRP A 85 -5.33 -35.22 1.63
N SER A 86 -4.83 -35.94 2.63
CA SER A 86 -3.51 -36.56 2.60
C SER A 86 -3.41 -37.61 1.50
N SER A 87 -4.43 -38.46 1.36
CA SER A 87 -4.52 -39.46 0.29
C SER A 87 -4.52 -38.84 -1.11
N ARG A 88 -5.28 -37.75 -1.33
CA ARG A 88 -5.27 -37.02 -2.60
C ARG A 88 -3.87 -36.53 -2.97
N ASN A 89 -3.21 -35.83 -2.05
CA ASN A 89 -1.91 -35.22 -2.31
C ASN A 89 -0.84 -36.28 -2.59
N PHE A 90 -0.84 -37.36 -1.82
CA PHE A 90 0.05 -38.50 -2.05
C PHE A 90 -0.15 -39.12 -3.43
N LEU A 91 -1.40 -39.36 -3.85
CA LEU A 91 -1.69 -39.94 -5.16
C LEU A 91 -1.34 -38.98 -6.32
N LEU A 92 -1.60 -37.68 -6.19
CA LEU A 92 -1.20 -36.71 -7.22
C LEU A 92 0.31 -36.65 -7.40
N GLU A 93 1.07 -36.80 -6.33
CA GLU A 93 2.53 -36.87 -6.40
C GLU A 93 3.00 -38.18 -7.05
N GLN A 94 2.41 -39.33 -6.69
CA GLN A 94 2.78 -40.63 -7.25
C GLN A 94 2.47 -40.78 -8.74
N TYR A 95 1.43 -40.11 -9.24
CA TYR A 95 0.95 -40.23 -10.62
C TYR A 95 1.15 -38.93 -11.43
N ALA A 96 2.03 -38.05 -10.96
CA ALA A 96 2.33 -36.78 -11.60
C ALA A 96 2.78 -36.95 -13.06
N GLY A 97 2.19 -36.17 -13.96
CA GLY A 97 2.48 -36.22 -15.40
C GLY A 97 1.62 -37.18 -16.21
N HIS A 98 0.69 -37.91 -15.59
CA HIS A 98 -0.31 -38.71 -16.29
C HIS A 98 -1.71 -38.10 -16.13
N GLU A 99 -2.09 -37.19 -17.04
CA GLU A 99 -3.29 -36.34 -16.99
C GLU A 99 -4.58 -37.10 -16.59
N ARG A 100 -4.87 -38.25 -17.24
CA ARG A 100 -6.07 -39.05 -16.91
C ARG A 100 -6.07 -39.63 -15.48
N SER A 101 -4.89 -39.86 -14.91
CA SER A 101 -4.75 -40.35 -13.53
C SER A 101 -5.04 -39.21 -12.57
N GLU A 102 -4.46 -38.03 -12.83
CA GLU A 102 -4.67 -36.81 -12.03
C GLU A 102 -6.15 -36.41 -12.03
N GLU A 103 -6.79 -36.34 -13.20
CA GLU A 103 -8.22 -36.07 -13.34
C GLU A 103 -9.08 -37.08 -12.56
N SER A 104 -8.74 -38.36 -12.63
CA SER A 104 -9.48 -39.41 -11.93
C SER A 104 -9.34 -39.32 -10.40
N ILE A 105 -8.20 -38.84 -9.89
CA ILE A 105 -7.96 -38.63 -8.45
C ILE A 105 -8.77 -37.42 -7.98
N GLU A 106 -8.69 -36.30 -8.70
CA GLU A 106 -9.41 -35.07 -8.38
C GLU A 106 -10.94 -35.28 -8.43
N ALA A 107 -11.46 -35.97 -9.43
CA ALA A 107 -12.89 -36.25 -9.54
C ALA A 107 -13.42 -37.14 -8.39
N ALA A 108 -12.58 -38.02 -7.83
CA ALA A 108 -12.94 -38.82 -6.66
C ALA A 108 -12.98 -37.95 -5.40
N PHE A 109 -11.98 -37.09 -5.24
CA PHE A 109 -11.85 -36.15 -4.13
C PHE A 109 -13.02 -35.14 -4.08
N GLU A 110 -13.38 -34.53 -5.22
CA GLU A 110 -14.52 -33.60 -5.32
C GLU A 110 -15.85 -34.26 -4.92
N LYS A 111 -16.08 -35.52 -5.31
CA LYS A 111 -17.29 -36.25 -4.91
C LYS A 111 -17.41 -36.43 -3.40
N LEU A 112 -16.29 -36.67 -2.70
CA LEU A 112 -16.28 -36.79 -1.25
C LEU A 112 -16.54 -35.45 -0.56
N LEU A 113 -15.95 -34.38 -1.08
CA LEU A 113 -16.20 -33.01 -0.61
C LEU A 113 -17.66 -32.63 -0.76
N MET A 114 -18.26 -32.87 -1.93
CA MET A 114 -19.66 -32.57 -2.20
C MET A 114 -20.62 -33.42 -1.37
N ALA A 115 -20.30 -34.69 -1.12
CA ALA A 115 -21.07 -35.54 -0.23
C ALA A 115 -21.03 -35.03 1.22
N SER A 116 -19.87 -34.58 1.72
CA SER A 116 -19.75 -33.96 3.05
C SER A 116 -20.54 -32.65 3.15
N PHE A 117 -20.65 -31.90 2.05
CA PHE A 117 -21.42 -30.66 1.98
C PHE A 117 -22.94 -30.93 1.96
N GLN A 118 -23.40 -31.95 1.22
CA GLN A 118 -24.81 -32.36 1.23
C GLN A 118 -25.24 -32.99 2.56
N HIS A 119 -24.34 -33.72 3.25
CA HIS A 119 -24.61 -34.25 4.59
C HIS A 119 -24.77 -33.12 5.63
N ARG A 120 -23.99 -32.04 5.50
CA ARG A 120 -24.14 -30.80 6.28
C ARG A 120 -25.45 -30.05 5.99
N LYS A 121 -26.03 -30.18 4.79
CA LYS A 121 -27.31 -29.57 4.42
C LYS A 121 -28.54 -30.39 4.86
N LYS A 122 -28.41 -31.72 5.01
CA LYS A 122 -29.50 -32.65 5.37
C LYS A 122 -29.64 -32.93 6.87
N THR A 123 -28.65 -32.58 7.69
CA THR A 123 -28.74 -32.73 9.14
C THR A 123 -29.66 -31.64 9.70
N LYS A 124 -30.95 -31.97 9.89
CA LYS A 124 -31.84 -31.19 10.77
C LYS A 124 -31.14 -31.03 12.11
N ILE A 125 -30.58 -29.85 12.37
CA ILE A 125 -29.93 -29.55 13.63
C ILE A 125 -31.03 -29.62 14.69
N ASN A 126 -31.03 -30.67 15.52
CA ASN A 126 -31.88 -30.72 16.70
C ASN A 126 -31.26 -29.78 17.74
N LEU A 127 -31.56 -28.48 17.60
CA LEU A 127 -31.09 -27.41 18.49
C LEU A 127 -31.36 -27.76 19.96
N LYS A 128 -32.47 -28.45 20.22
CA LYS A 128 -32.95 -28.78 21.56
C LYS A 128 -32.01 -29.74 22.31
N SER A 129 -31.41 -30.73 21.63
CA SER A 129 -30.47 -31.66 22.27
C SER A 129 -29.07 -31.05 22.48
N ARG A 130 -28.62 -30.20 21.55
CA ARG A 130 -27.33 -29.50 21.64
C ARG A 130 -27.31 -28.40 22.71
N LEU A 131 -28.41 -27.67 22.86
CA LEU A 131 -28.57 -26.68 23.94
C LEU A 131 -28.62 -27.37 25.30
N LYS A 132 -29.38 -28.46 25.45
CA LYS A 132 -29.47 -29.19 26.72
C LYS A 132 -28.12 -29.74 27.17
N LYS A 133 -27.35 -30.32 26.25
CA LYS A 133 -26.01 -30.85 26.53
C LYS A 133 -25.00 -29.76 26.94
N LYS A 134 -25.00 -28.61 26.26
CA LYS A 134 -24.14 -27.46 26.63
C LYS A 134 -24.52 -26.82 27.98
N VAL A 135 -25.80 -26.83 28.35
CA VAL A 135 -26.27 -26.36 29.66
C VAL A 135 -25.85 -27.33 30.78
N GLU A 136 -25.88 -28.65 30.52
CA GLU A 136 -25.39 -29.68 31.46
C GLU A 136 -23.86 -29.64 31.64
N GLU A 137 -23.11 -29.23 30.64
CA GLU A 137 -21.63 -29.13 30.67
C GLU A 137 -21.10 -27.76 31.17
N SER A 138 -21.99 -26.80 31.49
CA SER A 138 -21.59 -25.45 31.91
C SER A 138 -21.18 -25.37 33.40
N PRO A 139 -20.26 -24.45 33.77
CA PRO A 139 -19.86 -24.21 35.17
C PRO A 139 -21.04 -23.95 36.11
N PRO A 140 -20.95 -24.28 37.42
CA PRO A 140 -22.08 -24.20 38.36
C PRO A 140 -22.78 -22.84 38.42
N TRP A 141 -22.04 -21.75 38.24
CA TRP A 141 -22.58 -20.38 38.24
C TRP A 141 -23.46 -20.07 37.01
N ILE A 142 -23.18 -20.69 35.85
CA ILE A 142 -24.00 -20.55 34.63
C ILE A 142 -25.31 -21.35 34.77
N LYS A 143 -25.27 -22.54 35.39
CA LYS A 143 -26.47 -23.34 35.68
C LYS A 143 -27.43 -22.61 36.63
N ASN A 144 -26.89 -21.92 37.64
CA ASN A 144 -27.69 -21.12 38.57
C ASN A 144 -28.30 -19.87 37.92
N LEU A 145 -27.61 -19.26 36.94
CA LEU A 145 -28.12 -18.11 36.20
C LEU A 145 -29.29 -18.48 35.25
N LEU A 146 -29.23 -19.67 34.63
CA LEU A 146 -30.25 -20.16 33.71
C LEU A 146 -31.55 -20.61 34.40
N ASN A 147 -31.50 -20.93 35.70
CA ASN A 147 -32.69 -21.25 36.49
C ASN A 147 -33.54 -20.01 36.87
N PHE A 148 -33.08 -18.80 36.56
CA PHE A 148 -33.74 -17.54 36.92
C PHE A 148 -34.43 -16.82 35.75
N VAL A 149 -34.42 -17.39 34.54
CA VAL A 149 -34.99 -16.74 33.34
C VAL A 149 -36.00 -17.67 32.67
N GLU A 150 -37.30 -17.39 32.85
CA GLU A 150 -38.34 -18.01 32.03
C GLU A 150 -38.25 -17.48 30.60
N LEU A 151 -37.96 -18.36 29.64
CA LEU A 151 -38.03 -18.04 28.22
C LEU A 151 -39.51 -17.94 27.80
N PRO A 152 -39.94 -16.86 27.14
CA PRO A 152 -41.32 -16.77 26.66
C PRO A 152 -41.61 -17.82 25.58
N PRO A 153 -42.88 -18.24 25.40
CA PRO A 153 -43.26 -19.24 24.41
C PRO A 153 -42.83 -18.86 22.99
N MET A 154 -42.39 -19.85 22.20
CA MET A 154 -41.88 -19.66 20.83
C MET A 154 -42.85 -18.89 19.91
N GLU A 155 -44.15 -18.98 20.17
CA GLU A 155 -45.18 -18.26 19.41
C GLU A 155 -45.08 -16.73 19.58
N VAL A 156 -44.68 -16.24 20.77
CA VAL A 156 -44.48 -14.81 21.07
C VAL A 156 -43.24 -14.27 20.36
N ILE A 157 -42.19 -15.10 20.29
CA ILE A 157 -40.93 -14.76 19.60
C ILE A 157 -41.19 -14.63 18.09
N PHE A 158 -41.93 -15.58 17.49
CA PHE A 158 -42.27 -15.53 16.06
C PHE A 158 -43.20 -14.37 15.72
N ARG A 159 -44.22 -14.08 16.53
CA ARG A 159 -45.11 -12.91 16.29
C ARG A 159 -44.36 -11.58 16.32
N ARG A 160 -43.38 -11.41 17.22
CA ARG A 160 -42.60 -10.18 17.33
C ARG A 160 -41.56 -10.03 16.21
N LEU A 161 -40.95 -11.13 15.76
CA LEU A 161 -40.08 -11.12 14.57
C LEU A 161 -40.86 -10.77 13.30
N PHE A 162 -42.09 -11.27 13.16
CA PHE A 162 -42.95 -10.93 12.04
C PHE A 162 -43.36 -9.46 12.06
N LEU A 163 -43.65 -8.90 13.25
CA LEU A 163 -43.98 -7.49 13.43
C LEU A 163 -42.79 -6.57 13.09
N PHE A 164 -41.57 -6.94 13.48
CA PHE A 164 -40.35 -6.20 13.14
C PHE A 164 -40.03 -6.25 11.65
N ALA A 165 -40.22 -7.40 11.00
CA ALA A 165 -40.06 -7.52 9.55
C ALA A 165 -41.13 -6.71 8.79
N PHE A 166 -42.37 -6.70 9.30
CA PHE A 166 -43.47 -5.92 8.71
C PHE A 166 -43.24 -4.41 8.86
N MET A 167 -42.81 -3.93 10.03
CA MET A 167 -42.47 -2.51 10.21
C MET A 167 -41.23 -2.10 9.41
N GLY A 168 -40.22 -2.96 9.30
CA GLY A 168 -39.05 -2.72 8.45
C GLY A 168 -39.42 -2.62 6.97
N GLY A 169 -40.28 -3.51 6.47
CA GLY A 169 -40.80 -3.46 5.09
C GLY A 169 -41.69 -2.24 4.84
N TRP A 170 -42.55 -1.87 5.80
CA TRP A 170 -43.41 -0.69 5.72
C TRP A 170 -42.62 0.62 5.69
N SER A 171 -41.51 0.69 6.44
CA SER A 171 -40.63 1.87 6.46
C SER A 171 -39.81 2.04 5.18
N ILE A 172 -39.57 0.96 4.44
CA ILE A 172 -38.89 0.97 3.13
C ILE A 172 -39.87 1.36 2.01
N MET A 173 -41.16 1.03 2.15
CA MET A 173 -42.17 1.34 1.12
C MET A 173 -42.75 2.76 1.19
N ASN A 174 -42.59 3.48 2.31
CA ASN A 174 -43.20 4.79 2.54
C ASN A 174 -42.18 5.89 2.88
N SER A 175 -41.03 5.94 2.19
CA SER A 175 -40.12 7.09 2.29
C SER A 175 -40.60 8.25 1.40
N SER A 176 -41.55 9.04 1.89
CA SER A 176 -41.77 10.42 1.46
C SER A 176 -41.29 11.38 2.56
N GLU A 177 -40.54 12.39 2.11
CA GLU A 177 -39.91 13.52 2.80
C GLU A 177 -40.45 13.95 4.18
N GLY A 178 -39.53 14.25 5.11
CA GLY A 178 -39.72 15.31 6.12
C GLY A 178 -39.57 15.00 7.63
N GLY A 179 -38.35 14.66 8.12
CA GLY A 179 -37.83 14.86 9.51
C GLY A 179 -38.63 14.35 10.74
N PRO A 180 -38.17 14.52 12.01
CA PRO A 180 -36.87 14.96 12.53
C PRO A 180 -36.10 13.88 13.32
N ALA A 181 -34.83 14.22 13.62
CA ALA A 181 -33.82 13.42 14.28
C ALA A 181 -34.17 12.92 15.70
N PHE A 182 -33.75 11.67 16.00
CA PHE A 182 -33.52 11.21 17.36
C PHE A 182 -32.02 10.98 17.56
N GLN A 183 -31.37 11.94 18.22
CA GLN A 183 -30.07 11.74 18.85
C GLN A 183 -30.25 10.77 20.03
N CYS A 184 -29.56 9.63 19.98
CA CYS A 184 -29.33 8.82 21.17
C CYS A 184 -27.85 8.95 21.53
N SER A 185 -27.59 9.70 22.59
CA SER A 185 -26.32 9.79 23.29
C SER A 185 -25.92 8.40 23.78
N LEU A 186 -24.95 7.78 23.10
CA LEU A 186 -24.23 6.63 23.62
C LEU A 186 -23.28 7.14 24.71
N ALA A 187 -23.77 7.12 25.95
CA ALA A 187 -22.90 7.06 27.11
C ALA A 187 -22.14 5.72 27.05
N SER A 188 -20.90 5.78 26.56
CA SER A 188 -19.95 4.67 26.59
C SER A 188 -19.56 4.40 28.05
N ALA A 189 -20.23 3.43 28.67
CA ALA A 189 -19.62 2.73 29.78
C ALA A 189 -18.38 1.98 29.23
N PRO A 190 -17.18 2.15 29.79
CA PRO A 190 -15.99 1.50 29.27
C PRO A 190 -16.13 0.00 29.53
N SER A 191 -16.39 -0.79 28.49
CA SER A 191 -16.06 -2.20 28.53
C SER A 191 -14.55 -2.27 28.53
N VAL A 192 -13.95 -2.39 29.72
CA VAL A 192 -12.55 -2.80 29.84
C VAL A 192 -12.51 -4.28 29.48
N ALA A 193 -12.62 -4.58 28.20
CA ALA A 193 -11.91 -5.71 27.65
C ALA A 193 -10.44 -5.36 27.84
N VAL A 194 -9.80 -5.98 28.83
CA VAL A 194 -8.34 -6.01 28.89
C VAL A 194 -7.90 -6.85 27.69
N THR A 195 -7.87 -6.24 26.50
CA THR A 195 -6.93 -6.65 25.47
C THR A 195 -5.58 -6.55 26.15
N ALA A 196 -4.96 -7.70 26.45
CA ALA A 196 -3.57 -7.73 26.85
C ALA A 196 -2.81 -6.84 25.86
N SER A 197 -2.23 -5.74 26.35
CA SER A 197 -1.49 -4.81 25.50
C SER A 197 -0.37 -5.63 24.85
N LYS A 198 -0.39 -5.75 23.52
CA LYS A 198 0.76 -6.32 22.82
C LYS A 198 2.01 -5.57 23.27
N GLU A 199 3.04 -6.31 23.63
CA GLU A 199 4.32 -5.79 24.08
C GLU A 199 4.89 -4.88 22.99
N CYS A 200 5.04 -3.61 23.32
CA CYS A 200 5.47 -2.55 22.41
C CYS A 200 7.00 -2.37 22.38
N LYS A 201 7.74 -3.23 23.07
CA LYS A 201 9.19 -3.14 23.20
C LYS A 201 9.90 -3.94 22.13
N VAL A 202 10.98 -3.39 21.59
CA VAL A 202 11.86 -4.09 20.65
C VAL A 202 12.49 -5.30 21.35
N LYS A 203 12.31 -6.50 20.76
CA LYS A 203 12.93 -7.76 21.21
C LYS A 203 14.16 -8.11 20.38
N SER A 204 14.14 -7.81 19.08
CA SER A 204 15.31 -7.94 18.21
C SER A 204 15.18 -7.06 16.97
N VAL A 205 16.33 -6.66 16.43
CA VAL A 205 16.43 -6.03 15.11
C VAL A 205 17.42 -6.86 14.30
N LYS A 206 17.05 -7.25 13.09
CA LYS A 206 17.91 -8.00 12.17
C LYS A 206 17.85 -7.40 10.78
N ALA A 207 19.00 -6.98 10.27
CA ALA A 207 19.15 -6.54 8.90
C ALA A 207 19.74 -7.62 8.00
N ARG A 208 19.41 -7.52 6.72
CA ARG A 208 19.99 -8.32 5.63
C ARG A 208 20.12 -7.50 4.36
N GLN A 209 20.95 -7.99 3.46
CA GLN A 209 21.06 -7.49 2.10
C GLN A 209 20.03 -8.19 1.21
N ILE A 210 19.23 -7.40 0.50
CA ILE A 210 18.34 -7.86 -0.58
C ILE A 210 18.70 -7.15 -1.89
N ILE A 211 17.92 -7.35 -2.95
CA ILE A 211 18.18 -6.79 -4.28
C ILE A 211 17.03 -5.85 -4.67
N ASP A 212 17.36 -4.64 -5.12
CA ASP A 212 16.41 -3.65 -5.63
C ASP A 212 15.91 -3.98 -7.05
N SER A 213 14.99 -3.17 -7.56
CA SER A 213 14.37 -3.32 -8.88
C SER A 213 15.32 -3.23 -10.08
N ARG A 214 16.56 -2.78 -9.84
CA ARG A 214 17.63 -2.65 -10.84
C ARG A 214 18.71 -3.73 -10.69
N GLY A 215 18.54 -4.67 -9.76
CA GLY A 215 19.52 -5.73 -9.52
C GLY A 215 20.67 -5.31 -8.61
N ASN A 216 20.60 -4.15 -7.94
CA ASN A 216 21.65 -3.71 -7.01
C ASN A 216 21.30 -4.10 -5.57
N PRO A 217 22.30 -4.35 -4.71
CA PRO A 217 22.05 -4.58 -3.28
C PRO A 217 21.33 -3.41 -2.59
N THR A 218 20.47 -3.71 -1.62
CA THR A 218 19.92 -2.73 -0.66
C THR A 218 19.63 -3.37 0.70
N VAL A 219 19.29 -2.55 1.69
CA VAL A 219 19.05 -2.95 3.08
C VAL A 219 17.59 -3.31 3.30
N GLU A 220 17.35 -4.47 3.95
CA GLU A 220 16.07 -4.84 4.54
C GLU A 220 16.25 -5.08 6.04
N VAL A 221 15.29 -4.62 6.85
CA VAL A 221 15.29 -4.75 8.31
C VAL A 221 14.04 -5.46 8.77
N ASP A 222 14.21 -6.47 9.61
CA ASP A 222 13.17 -7.06 10.44
C ASP A 222 13.31 -6.53 11.87
N LEU A 223 12.26 -5.89 12.37
CA LEU A 223 12.11 -5.53 13.77
C LEU A 223 11.06 -6.44 14.41
N ILE A 224 11.42 -7.08 15.52
CA ILE A 224 10.55 -8.00 16.25
C ILE A 224 10.14 -7.36 17.57
N THR A 225 8.83 -7.26 17.79
CA THR A 225 8.20 -7.03 19.11
C THR A 225 7.40 -8.29 19.47
N ASP A 226 6.08 -8.21 19.56
CA ASP A 226 5.17 -9.37 19.53
C ASP A 226 4.84 -9.85 18.11
N GLY A 227 5.25 -9.08 17.11
CA GLY A 227 5.16 -9.42 15.70
C GLY A 227 6.45 -9.08 14.98
N LEU A 228 6.59 -9.59 13.76
CA LEU A 228 7.68 -9.22 12.85
C LEU A 228 7.20 -8.08 11.95
N TYR A 229 7.94 -6.98 11.94
CA TYR A 229 7.71 -5.81 11.11
C TYR A 229 8.92 -5.60 10.22
N ARG A 230 8.69 -5.64 8.90
CA ARG A 230 9.74 -5.63 7.89
C ARG A 230 9.65 -4.35 7.07
N SER A 231 10.80 -3.75 6.79
CA SER A 231 10.91 -2.70 5.80
C SER A 231 12.18 -2.82 4.98
N ALA A 232 12.12 -2.40 3.71
CA ALA A 232 13.27 -2.32 2.82
C ALA A 232 13.48 -0.89 2.33
N VAL A 233 14.74 -0.54 2.07
CA VAL A 233 15.14 0.83 1.72
C VAL A 233 15.35 0.97 0.22
N PRO A 234 14.76 2.00 -0.44
CA PRO A 234 15.02 2.26 -1.86
C PRO A 234 16.36 2.98 -2.07
N SER A 235 16.85 3.00 -3.31
CA SER A 235 18.11 3.64 -3.73
C SER A 235 17.92 4.46 -5.02
N GLY A 236 18.61 5.60 -5.12
CA GLY A 236 18.56 6.50 -6.28
C GLY A 236 19.50 6.11 -7.45
N ALA A 237 19.27 6.69 -8.64
CA ALA A 237 20.22 6.69 -9.77
C ALA A 237 20.99 8.01 -9.78
N SER A 238 20.25 9.12 -9.86
CA SER A 238 20.76 10.44 -9.54
C SER A 238 20.63 10.66 -8.03
N THR A 239 21.71 11.16 -7.44
CA THR A 239 21.81 11.50 -6.02
C THR A 239 22.25 12.94 -5.92
N GLY A 240 21.38 13.80 -5.39
CA GLY A 240 21.73 15.18 -5.13
C GLY A 240 22.92 15.27 -4.16
N ILE A 241 23.78 16.26 -4.34
CA ILE A 241 25.04 16.37 -3.56
C ILE A 241 24.82 16.66 -2.07
N TYR A 242 23.59 17.01 -1.69
CA TYR A 242 23.18 17.38 -0.34
C TYR A 242 22.33 16.28 0.36
N GLU A 243 22.10 15.13 -0.29
CA GLU A 243 21.37 14.00 0.30
C GLU A 243 22.10 13.42 1.53
N ALA A 244 21.32 12.80 2.43
CA ALA A 244 21.88 11.90 3.43
C ALA A 244 22.62 10.74 2.75
N LEU A 245 23.76 10.33 3.29
CA LEU A 245 24.68 9.42 2.62
C LEU A 245 24.16 7.99 2.65
N GLU A 246 23.91 7.40 1.48
CA GLU A 246 23.73 5.96 1.34
C GLU A 246 25.08 5.23 1.49
N LEU A 247 25.24 4.39 2.51
CA LEU A 247 26.50 3.68 2.75
C LEU A 247 26.60 2.44 1.86
N ARG A 248 27.62 2.42 0.98
CA ARG A 248 27.99 1.31 0.10
C ARG A 248 29.37 0.76 0.47
N ASP A 249 29.60 -0.53 0.20
CA ASP A 249 30.82 -1.22 0.61
C ASP A 249 32.06 -0.81 -0.22
N GLY A 250 31.87 -0.37 -1.48
CA GLY A 250 32.95 0.09 -2.35
C GLY A 250 33.85 -1.01 -2.93
N ASP A 251 33.65 -2.28 -2.55
CA ASP A 251 34.39 -3.42 -3.11
C ASP A 251 33.97 -3.72 -4.56
N LYS A 252 34.77 -3.27 -5.52
CA LYS A 252 34.51 -3.44 -6.96
C LYS A 252 34.38 -4.90 -7.39
N SER A 253 34.89 -5.86 -6.62
CA SER A 253 34.78 -7.29 -6.92
C SER A 253 33.40 -7.88 -6.58
N VAL A 254 32.62 -7.19 -5.75
CA VAL A 254 31.31 -7.64 -5.26
C VAL A 254 30.23 -6.64 -5.65
N TYR A 255 29.28 -7.07 -6.50
CA TYR A 255 28.21 -6.22 -7.04
C TYR A 255 28.71 -4.88 -7.65
N GLY A 256 29.93 -4.87 -8.21
CA GLY A 256 30.53 -3.67 -8.79
C GLY A 256 30.77 -2.53 -7.80
N GLY A 257 30.99 -2.83 -6.51
CA GLY A 257 31.17 -1.82 -5.45
C GLY A 257 29.89 -1.40 -4.74
N LYS A 258 28.75 -1.95 -5.13
CA LYS A 258 27.43 -1.57 -4.61
C LYS A 258 26.91 -2.46 -3.48
N GLY A 259 27.74 -3.30 -2.87
CA GLY A 259 27.37 -4.02 -1.64
C GLY A 259 26.89 -3.08 -0.53
N VAL A 260 26.09 -3.60 0.41
CA VAL A 260 25.59 -2.86 1.59
C VAL A 260 25.86 -3.60 2.90
N LEU A 261 26.84 -4.50 2.92
CA LEU A 261 27.16 -5.31 4.10
C LEU A 261 27.62 -4.46 5.28
N PHE A 262 28.31 -3.33 5.06
CA PHE A 262 28.66 -2.41 6.15
C PHE A 262 27.43 -1.75 6.78
N ALA A 263 26.45 -1.32 5.97
CA ALA A 263 25.19 -0.79 6.49
C ALA A 263 24.39 -1.86 7.26
N VAL A 264 24.35 -3.10 6.74
CA VAL A 264 23.73 -4.24 7.42
C VAL A 264 24.44 -4.57 8.73
N GLN A 265 25.77 -4.50 8.76
CA GLN A 265 26.58 -4.70 9.96
C GLN A 265 26.30 -3.62 11.00
N ASN A 266 26.27 -2.34 10.60
CA ASN A 266 25.92 -1.22 11.48
C ASN A 266 24.56 -1.43 12.15
N ILE A 267 23.56 -1.95 11.43
CA ILE A 267 22.25 -2.26 12.03
C ILE A 267 22.36 -3.42 13.02
N ASN A 268 23.00 -4.52 12.62
CA ASN A 268 23.05 -5.75 13.42
C ASN A 268 23.91 -5.62 14.68
N GLU A 269 25.01 -4.88 14.61
CA GLU A 269 26.03 -4.83 15.67
C GLU A 269 25.97 -3.55 16.50
N ILE A 270 25.41 -2.46 15.97
CA ILE A 270 25.38 -1.15 16.65
C ILE A 270 23.95 -0.74 17.01
N LEU A 271 23.07 -0.57 16.01
CA LEU A 271 21.71 -0.07 16.26
C LEU A 271 20.85 -1.10 16.99
N GLY A 272 20.82 -2.34 16.51
CA GLY A 272 19.98 -3.41 17.04
C GLY A 272 20.14 -3.63 18.54
N PRO A 273 21.37 -3.85 19.06
CA PRO A 273 21.60 -4.01 20.49
C PRO A 273 21.19 -2.80 21.34
N LYS A 274 21.35 -1.58 20.80
CA LYS A 274 21.00 -0.33 21.51
C LYS A 274 19.49 -0.06 21.55
N LEU A 275 18.72 -0.61 20.61
CA LEU A 275 17.28 -0.39 20.52
C LEU A 275 16.45 -1.42 21.30
N ILE A 276 17.06 -2.51 21.80
CA ILE A 276 16.35 -3.53 22.58
C ILE A 276 15.69 -2.90 23.82
N GLY A 277 14.41 -3.22 24.04
CA GLY A 277 13.63 -2.71 25.16
C GLY A 277 12.99 -1.34 24.96
N ILE A 278 13.32 -0.63 23.87
CA ILE A 278 12.70 0.67 23.54
C ILE A 278 11.27 0.47 23.04
N ASP A 279 10.37 1.38 23.42
CA ASP A 279 8.98 1.41 22.97
C ASP A 279 8.85 1.97 21.55
N VAL A 280 8.31 1.17 20.63
CA VAL A 280 8.18 1.54 19.21
C VAL A 280 7.08 2.58 18.93
N ARG A 281 6.25 2.94 19.91
CA ARG A 281 5.15 3.89 19.71
C ARG A 281 5.60 5.34 19.64
N ASN A 282 6.80 5.67 20.14
CA ASN A 282 7.37 7.00 20.06
C ASN A 282 8.43 7.07 18.95
N GLN A 283 7.96 7.27 17.71
CA GLN A 283 8.81 7.35 16.52
C GLN A 283 9.93 8.40 16.66
N ALA A 284 9.59 9.59 17.18
CA ALA A 284 10.51 10.70 17.29
C ALA A 284 11.68 10.39 18.25
N ASP A 285 11.41 9.76 19.38
CA ASP A 285 12.46 9.38 20.34
C ASP A 285 13.39 8.32 19.74
N VAL A 286 12.84 7.32 19.05
CA VAL A 286 13.66 6.25 18.43
C VAL A 286 14.53 6.82 17.32
N ASP A 287 13.97 7.65 16.44
CA ASP A 287 14.72 8.33 15.39
C ASP A 287 15.81 9.24 15.99
N ALA A 288 15.52 9.99 17.05
CA ALA A 288 16.49 10.85 17.75
C ALA A 288 17.66 10.04 18.34
N VAL A 289 17.39 8.89 18.96
CA VAL A 289 18.44 8.00 19.48
C VAL A 289 19.35 7.50 18.34
N MET A 290 18.79 7.10 17.19
CA MET A 290 19.59 6.66 16.05
C MET A 290 20.46 7.78 15.47
N LEU A 291 19.91 8.99 15.37
CA LEU A 291 20.62 10.19 14.95
C LEU A 291 21.77 10.55 15.90
N GLU A 292 21.57 10.41 17.22
CA GLU A 292 22.60 10.64 18.23
C GLU A 292 23.74 9.61 18.14
N ILE A 293 23.42 8.33 17.91
CA ILE A 293 24.42 7.25 17.75
C ILE A 293 25.29 7.50 16.51
N ASP A 294 24.67 7.94 15.41
CA ASP A 294 25.38 8.33 14.20
C ASP A 294 26.24 9.57 14.45
N GLY A 295 25.64 10.65 14.96
CA GLY A 295 26.34 11.87 15.34
C GLY A 295 26.88 12.70 14.18
N THR A 296 26.52 12.39 12.93
CA THR A 296 26.95 13.16 11.74
C THR A 296 25.76 13.88 11.08
N PRO A 297 25.97 15.07 10.47
CA PRO A 297 24.87 15.82 9.85
C PRO A 297 24.19 15.11 8.67
N ASN A 298 24.91 14.25 7.96
CA ASN A 298 24.46 13.57 6.74
C ASN A 298 24.34 12.05 6.93
N LYS A 299 24.31 11.55 8.17
CA LYS A 299 24.14 10.12 8.49
C LYS A 299 25.26 9.23 7.92
N SER A 300 26.45 9.78 7.74
CA SER A 300 27.56 9.13 7.04
C SER A 300 28.29 8.07 7.85
N LYS A 301 28.15 8.07 9.17
CA LYS A 301 28.81 7.08 10.04
C LYS A 301 28.11 5.72 9.98
N LEU A 302 26.79 5.71 10.08
CA LEU A 302 25.99 4.49 10.04
C LEU A 302 25.45 4.19 8.64
N GLY A 303 25.24 5.23 7.83
CA GLY A 303 24.52 5.18 6.55
C GLY A 303 23.06 5.55 6.72
N ALA A 304 22.56 6.45 5.88
CA ALA A 304 21.14 6.82 5.83
C ALA A 304 20.24 5.61 5.52
N ASN A 305 20.74 4.67 4.71
CA ASN A 305 20.08 3.40 4.43
C ASN A 305 19.98 2.48 5.65
N ALA A 306 20.98 2.49 6.55
CA ALA A 306 20.90 1.76 7.81
C ALA A 306 19.84 2.34 8.75
N ILE A 307 19.88 3.66 8.95
CA ILE A 307 18.97 4.36 9.87
C ILE A 307 17.53 4.29 9.36
N LEU A 308 17.31 4.54 8.07
CA LEU A 308 15.97 4.53 7.49
C LEU A 308 15.31 3.15 7.60
N GLY A 309 16.03 2.07 7.30
CA GLY A 309 15.44 0.72 7.34
C GLY A 309 14.90 0.37 8.73
N VAL A 310 15.61 0.79 9.78
CA VAL A 310 15.15 0.66 11.17
C VAL A 310 13.97 1.60 11.43
N SER A 311 14.07 2.87 11.04
CA SER A 311 13.03 3.90 11.24
C SER A 311 11.66 3.49 10.65
N LEU A 312 11.65 2.96 9.42
CA LEU A 312 10.44 2.45 8.75
C LEU A 312 9.84 1.25 9.51
N SER A 313 10.70 0.34 9.97
CA SER A 313 10.28 -0.87 10.69
C SER A 313 9.73 -0.55 12.08
N VAL A 314 10.30 0.46 12.75
CA VAL A 314 9.77 1.03 13.99
C VAL A 314 8.38 1.63 13.75
N CYS A 315 8.18 2.38 12.66
CA CYS A 315 6.88 2.98 12.34
C CYS A 315 5.80 1.90 12.10
N ARG A 316 6.14 0.85 11.34
CA ARG A 316 5.27 -0.32 11.17
C ARG A 316 4.95 -1.01 12.50
N ALA A 317 5.95 -1.17 13.37
CA ALA A 317 5.77 -1.75 14.69
C ALA A 317 4.93 -0.87 15.62
N GLY A 318 5.05 0.45 15.54
CA GLY A 318 4.23 1.44 16.24
C GLY A 318 2.76 1.32 15.88
N ALA A 319 2.46 1.19 14.58
CA ALA A 319 1.10 0.93 14.10
C ALA A 319 0.56 -0.42 14.62
N GLY A 320 1.36 -1.48 14.54
CA GLY A 320 1.01 -2.81 15.02
C GLY A 320 0.78 -2.89 16.53
N ALA A 321 1.57 -2.17 17.33
CA ALA A 321 1.42 -2.06 18.78
C ALA A 321 0.12 -1.32 19.17
N LYS A 322 -0.30 -0.35 18.36
CA LYS A 322 -1.58 0.36 18.51
C LYS A 322 -2.78 -0.39 17.90
N GLY A 323 -2.54 -1.50 17.20
CA GLY A 323 -3.59 -2.28 16.54
C GLY A 323 -4.29 -1.52 15.42
N MET A 324 -3.57 -0.64 14.70
CA MET A 324 -4.12 0.19 13.62
C MET A 324 -3.32 0.05 12.33
N PRO A 325 -3.92 0.39 11.17
CA PRO A 325 -3.21 0.50 9.90
C PRO A 325 -2.09 1.54 9.95
N LEU A 326 -1.06 1.34 9.13
CA LEU A 326 0.13 2.22 9.10
C LEU A 326 -0.23 3.65 8.69
N TYR A 327 -1.06 3.86 7.67
CA TYR A 327 -1.48 5.21 7.28
C TYR A 327 -2.19 5.99 8.40
N LYS A 328 -2.97 5.33 9.28
CA LYS A 328 -3.57 5.98 10.47
C LYS A 328 -2.52 6.31 11.53
N HIS A 329 -1.54 5.44 11.71
CA HIS A 329 -0.43 5.73 12.61
C HIS A 329 0.38 6.95 12.13
N ILE A 330 0.67 7.03 10.82
CA ILE A 330 1.33 8.19 10.20
C ILE A 330 0.47 9.45 10.32
N GLN A 331 -0.86 9.33 10.20
CA GLN A 331 -1.78 10.44 10.46
C GLN A 331 -1.65 10.98 11.89
N GLU A 332 -1.59 10.10 12.90
CA GLU A 332 -1.36 10.52 14.30
C GLU A 332 0.00 11.21 14.48
N LEU A 333 1.06 10.67 13.87
CA LEU A 333 2.41 11.24 13.96
C LEU A 333 2.50 12.63 13.29
N SER A 334 1.88 12.78 12.12
CA SER A 334 1.85 14.03 11.36
C SER A 334 0.78 15.02 11.84
N ARG A 335 -0.14 14.60 12.70
CA ARG A 335 -1.30 15.38 13.17
C ARG A 335 -2.17 15.88 12.01
N THR A 336 -2.20 15.13 10.92
CA THR A 336 -3.01 15.44 9.74
C THR A 336 -4.49 15.26 10.08
N LYS A 337 -5.32 16.26 9.79
CA LYS A 337 -6.74 16.29 10.19
C LYS A 337 -7.59 15.25 9.46
N GLU A 338 -7.35 15.08 8.17
CA GLU A 338 -8.14 14.21 7.31
C GLU A 338 -7.22 13.34 6.45
N LEU A 339 -7.66 12.12 6.15
CA LEU A 339 -6.99 11.25 5.19
C LEU A 339 -7.51 11.56 3.78
N VAL A 340 -6.62 11.57 2.81
CA VAL A 340 -6.96 11.85 1.42
C VAL A 340 -6.20 10.89 0.51
N MET A 341 -6.90 10.30 -0.46
CA MET A 341 -6.26 9.50 -1.49
C MET A 341 -5.53 10.40 -2.49
N PRO A 342 -4.24 10.14 -2.77
CA PRO A 342 -3.44 11.00 -3.63
C PRO A 342 -3.76 10.81 -5.12
N VAL A 343 -3.57 11.85 -5.94
CA VAL A 343 -3.48 11.70 -7.39
C VAL A 343 -2.16 10.99 -7.74
N PRO A 344 -2.19 9.87 -8.45
CA PRO A 344 -0.98 9.23 -8.94
C PRO A 344 -0.41 9.99 -10.15
N ALA A 345 0.88 10.33 -10.08
CA ALA A 345 1.68 10.81 -11.19
C ALA A 345 2.43 9.63 -11.83
N PHE A 346 1.86 9.08 -12.91
CA PHE A 346 2.41 7.92 -13.58
C PHE A 346 3.49 8.33 -14.58
N ASN A 347 4.74 7.94 -14.35
CA ASN A 347 5.80 8.09 -15.35
C ASN A 347 5.52 7.17 -16.55
N VAL A 348 5.41 7.73 -17.76
CA VAL A 348 5.00 6.99 -18.97
C VAL A 348 5.98 7.11 -20.13
N ILE A 349 6.79 8.17 -20.20
CA ILE A 349 7.90 8.32 -21.15
C ILE A 349 9.15 8.74 -20.40
N ASN A 350 10.24 8.01 -20.63
CA ASN A 350 11.55 8.24 -20.05
C ASN A 350 12.51 8.89 -21.05
N GLY A 351 13.31 9.82 -20.54
CA GLY A 351 14.46 10.43 -21.20
C GLY A 351 15.62 10.58 -20.21
N GLY A 352 16.40 11.65 -20.36
CA GLY A 352 17.52 11.99 -19.48
C GLY A 352 18.48 10.82 -19.25
N SER A 353 18.96 10.70 -18.02
CA SER A 353 19.85 9.61 -17.59
C SER A 353 19.13 8.26 -17.40
N HIS A 354 17.79 8.23 -17.49
CA HIS A 354 16.96 7.03 -17.34
C HIS A 354 16.72 6.27 -18.67
N ALA A 355 17.14 6.82 -19.82
CA ALA A 355 16.93 6.22 -21.12
C ALA A 355 18.05 6.51 -22.13
N GLY A 356 18.37 5.54 -22.98
CA GLY A 356 19.35 5.66 -24.06
C GLY A 356 18.87 6.42 -25.31
N ASN A 357 17.70 7.05 -25.28
CA ASN A 357 17.20 7.90 -26.37
C ASN A 357 17.85 9.30 -26.34
N ASN A 358 17.50 10.19 -27.27
CA ASN A 358 18.03 11.56 -27.32
C ASN A 358 17.27 12.56 -26.43
N LEU A 359 16.20 12.13 -25.77
CA LEU A 359 15.34 13.00 -24.97
C LEU A 359 16.11 13.50 -23.73
N ALA A 360 16.27 14.81 -23.58
CA ALA A 360 17.03 15.36 -22.46
C ALA A 360 16.26 15.36 -21.14
N MET A 361 14.97 15.68 -21.15
CA MET A 361 14.13 15.70 -19.95
C MET A 361 13.87 14.27 -19.49
N GLN A 362 13.95 14.05 -18.17
CA GLN A 362 14.03 12.72 -17.59
C GLN A 362 12.71 11.95 -17.62
N GLU A 363 11.60 12.60 -17.29
CA GLU A 363 10.30 11.93 -17.19
C GLU A 363 9.13 12.78 -17.66
N PHE A 364 8.19 12.12 -18.30
CA PHE A 364 6.89 12.69 -18.65
C PHE A 364 5.81 11.83 -18.01
N MET A 365 5.00 12.49 -17.19
CA MET A 365 4.01 11.85 -16.33
C MET A 365 2.60 12.23 -16.73
N ILE A 366 1.64 11.34 -16.48
CA ILE A 366 0.21 11.62 -16.57
C ILE A 366 -0.43 11.62 -15.19
N LEU A 367 -1.30 12.59 -14.94
CA LEU A 367 -1.99 12.81 -13.66
C LEU A 367 -3.51 12.80 -13.88
N PRO A 368 -4.23 11.73 -13.50
CA PRO A 368 -5.68 11.63 -13.61
C PRO A 368 -6.44 12.46 -12.56
N VAL A 369 -6.28 13.78 -12.60
CA VAL A 369 -6.91 14.72 -11.65
C VAL A 369 -8.45 14.74 -11.75
N GLY A 370 -9.01 14.40 -12.91
CA GLY A 370 -10.45 14.36 -13.16
C GLY A 370 -11.14 13.04 -12.82
N ALA A 371 -10.44 12.11 -12.16
CA ALA A 371 -11.04 10.89 -11.62
C ALA A 371 -11.85 11.18 -10.34
N ALA A 372 -12.87 10.37 -10.07
CA ALA A 372 -13.70 10.48 -8.86
C ALA A 372 -13.14 9.68 -7.67
N SER A 373 -12.24 8.73 -7.92
CA SER A 373 -11.61 7.88 -6.92
C SER A 373 -10.19 7.47 -7.35
N PHE A 374 -9.41 6.95 -6.42
CA PHE A 374 -8.08 6.43 -6.73
C PHE A 374 -8.15 5.20 -7.63
N ALA A 375 -9.10 4.29 -7.42
CA ALA A 375 -9.33 3.15 -8.31
C ALA A 375 -9.64 3.58 -9.75
N GLU A 376 -10.45 4.64 -9.93
CA GLU A 376 -10.71 5.20 -11.26
C GLU A 376 -9.44 5.85 -11.84
N ALA A 377 -8.67 6.58 -11.04
CA ALA A 377 -7.42 7.20 -11.47
C ALA A 377 -6.41 6.15 -11.98
N LEU A 378 -6.28 5.03 -11.25
CA LEU A 378 -5.40 3.94 -11.66
C LEU A 378 -5.87 3.27 -12.96
N ARG A 379 -7.18 3.07 -13.14
CA ARG A 379 -7.74 2.59 -14.41
C ARG A 379 -7.39 3.54 -15.56
N MET A 380 -7.67 4.83 -15.40
CA MET A 380 -7.38 5.87 -16.39
C MET A 380 -5.90 5.85 -16.80
N GLY A 381 -5.00 5.86 -15.81
CA GLY A 381 -3.55 5.80 -16.06
C GLY A 381 -3.11 4.53 -16.79
N SER A 382 -3.65 3.37 -16.41
CA SER A 382 -3.33 2.09 -17.06
C SER A 382 -3.82 2.01 -18.51
N GLU A 383 -5.03 2.50 -18.80
CA GLU A 383 -5.59 2.53 -20.14
C GLU A 383 -4.81 3.48 -21.07
N VAL A 384 -4.44 4.67 -20.58
CA VAL A 384 -3.56 5.59 -21.34
C VAL A 384 -2.19 4.97 -21.57
N TYR A 385 -1.59 4.34 -20.55
CA TYR A 385 -0.28 3.68 -20.69
C TYR A 385 -0.30 2.58 -21.77
N HIS A 386 -1.32 1.73 -21.80
CA HIS A 386 -1.46 0.71 -22.84
C HIS A 386 -1.76 1.30 -24.23
N THR A 387 -2.54 2.37 -24.28
CA THR A 387 -2.80 3.11 -25.52
C THR A 387 -1.52 3.71 -26.08
N LEU A 388 -0.72 4.36 -25.22
CA LEU A 388 0.59 4.89 -25.55
C LEU A 388 1.54 3.80 -26.07
N LYS A 389 1.54 2.62 -25.44
CA LYS A 389 2.31 1.45 -25.92
C LYS A 389 1.95 1.11 -27.37
N GLY A 390 0.66 1.09 -27.71
CA GLY A 390 0.18 0.82 -29.06
C GLY A 390 0.66 1.87 -30.08
N ILE A 391 0.60 3.15 -29.71
CA ILE A 391 1.09 4.27 -30.54
C ILE A 391 2.60 4.16 -30.77
N ILE A 392 3.36 3.93 -29.70
CA ILE A 392 4.82 3.78 -29.76
C ILE A 392 5.18 2.57 -30.64
N LYS A 393 4.50 1.43 -30.46
CA LYS A 393 4.71 0.23 -31.27
C LYS A 393 4.50 0.51 -32.76
N ALA A 394 3.44 1.24 -33.10
CA ALA A 394 3.10 1.56 -34.48
C ALA A 394 4.10 2.52 -35.12
N LYS A 395 4.62 3.50 -34.36
CA LYS A 395 5.50 4.56 -34.87
C LYS A 395 6.98 4.20 -34.83
N TYR A 396 7.45 3.56 -33.77
CA TYR A 396 8.87 3.29 -33.51
C TYR A 396 9.22 1.80 -33.46
N GLY A 397 8.24 0.92 -33.58
CA GLY A 397 8.44 -0.53 -33.57
C GLY A 397 8.34 -1.17 -32.18
N GLN A 398 8.40 -2.51 -32.15
CA GLN A 398 8.18 -3.32 -30.95
C GLN A 398 9.22 -3.08 -29.87
N ASP A 399 10.49 -2.85 -30.24
CA ASP A 399 11.59 -2.69 -29.29
C ASP A 399 11.50 -1.36 -28.51
N ALA A 400 10.88 -0.34 -29.10
CA ALA A 400 10.60 0.93 -28.43
C ALA A 400 9.56 0.81 -27.30
N CYS A 401 8.88 -0.34 -27.20
CA CYS A 401 7.94 -0.64 -26.10
C CYS A 401 8.61 -1.29 -24.89
N ASN A 402 9.94 -1.48 -24.92
CA ASN A 402 10.70 -1.80 -23.72
C ASN A 402 10.61 -0.65 -22.71
N VAL A 403 10.76 -0.98 -21.44
CA VAL A 403 10.55 -0.05 -20.34
C VAL A 403 11.86 0.26 -19.62
N GLY A 404 12.00 1.51 -19.17
CA GLY A 404 13.11 1.93 -18.31
C GLY A 404 12.92 1.47 -16.86
N ASP A 405 13.79 1.97 -15.97
CA ASP A 405 13.82 1.60 -14.54
C ASP A 405 12.45 1.76 -13.87
N GLU A 406 11.68 2.78 -14.25
CA GLU A 406 10.41 3.16 -13.64
C GLU A 406 9.17 2.67 -14.40
N GLY A 407 9.37 1.87 -15.44
CA GLY A 407 8.28 1.26 -16.20
C GLY A 407 7.74 2.11 -17.36
N GLY A 408 8.14 3.38 -17.48
CA GLY A 408 7.86 4.22 -18.65
C GLY A 408 8.59 3.74 -19.91
N PHE A 409 8.05 4.07 -21.08
CA PHE A 409 8.66 3.72 -22.37
C PHE A 409 9.85 4.64 -22.69
N ALA A 410 10.80 4.17 -23.48
CA ALA A 410 11.94 4.97 -23.93
C ALA A 410 11.99 5.05 -25.47
N PRO A 411 10.96 5.61 -26.14
CA PRO A 411 10.95 5.73 -27.59
C PRO A 411 12.07 6.68 -28.05
N ASN A 412 12.55 6.49 -29.28
CA ASN A 412 13.55 7.36 -29.90
C ASN A 412 12.89 8.64 -30.47
N VAL A 413 12.30 9.42 -29.58
CA VAL A 413 11.76 10.76 -29.90
C VAL A 413 12.89 11.74 -30.19
N GLN A 414 12.63 12.68 -31.10
CA GLN A 414 13.58 13.69 -31.55
C GLN A 414 13.74 14.82 -30.52
N ASP A 415 12.65 15.23 -29.88
CA ASP A 415 12.65 16.29 -28.88
C ASP A 415 11.54 16.12 -27.81
N ASN A 416 11.56 17.01 -26.82
CA ASN A 416 10.60 17.00 -25.71
C ASN A 416 9.16 17.30 -26.15
N ARG A 417 8.98 18.11 -27.21
CA ARG A 417 7.64 18.44 -27.72
C ARG A 417 7.01 17.21 -28.38
N GLU A 418 7.78 16.41 -29.11
CA GLU A 418 7.29 15.16 -29.69
C GLU A 418 6.81 14.20 -28.60
N GLY A 419 7.54 14.09 -27.48
CA GLY A 419 7.11 13.34 -26.31
C GLY A 419 5.74 13.79 -25.78
N LEU A 420 5.55 15.10 -25.62
CA LEU A 420 4.27 15.69 -25.18
C LEU A 420 3.14 15.44 -26.18
N VAL A 421 3.41 15.54 -27.49
CA VAL A 421 2.41 15.25 -28.55
C VAL A 421 1.98 13.78 -28.51
N LEU A 422 2.90 12.83 -28.30
CA LEU A 422 2.57 11.42 -28.14
C LEU A 422 1.65 11.18 -26.93
N LEU A 423 1.89 11.88 -25.83
CA LEU A 423 1.03 11.79 -24.65
C LEU A 423 -0.36 12.34 -24.90
N MET A 424 -0.48 13.47 -25.60
CA MET A 424 -1.78 14.02 -25.96
C MET A 424 -2.58 13.06 -26.85
N ASP A 425 -1.95 12.46 -27.87
CA ASP A 425 -2.57 11.45 -28.73
C ASP A 425 -3.02 10.21 -27.93
N ALA A 426 -2.21 9.76 -26.96
CA ALA A 426 -2.59 8.65 -26.08
C ALA A 426 -3.76 8.97 -25.15
N ILE A 427 -3.78 10.16 -24.55
CA ILE A 427 -4.86 10.63 -23.67
C ILE A 427 -6.15 10.77 -24.46
N GLU A 428 -6.09 11.32 -25.67
CA GLU A 428 -7.25 11.48 -26.56
C GLU A 428 -7.81 10.14 -27.00
N LYS A 429 -6.96 9.23 -27.51
CA LYS A 429 -7.39 7.89 -27.96
C LYS A 429 -7.96 7.03 -26.83
N ALA A 430 -7.50 7.22 -25.59
CA ALA A 430 -8.06 6.56 -24.42
C ALA A 430 -9.38 7.19 -23.93
N GLY A 431 -9.79 8.34 -24.48
CA GLY A 431 -11.05 9.02 -24.14
C GLY A 431 -11.00 9.84 -22.85
N TYR A 432 -9.81 10.27 -22.42
CA TYR A 432 -9.60 10.97 -21.14
C TYR A 432 -9.16 12.43 -21.28
N THR A 433 -9.31 13.03 -22.46
CA THR A 433 -9.06 14.46 -22.69
C THR A 433 -9.78 15.32 -21.66
N GLY A 434 -9.03 16.25 -21.04
CA GLY A 434 -9.54 17.14 -20.00
C GLY A 434 -9.52 16.56 -18.58
N LYS A 435 -9.54 15.22 -18.42
CA LYS A 435 -9.47 14.55 -17.11
C LYS A 435 -8.06 14.20 -16.67
N ILE A 436 -7.15 14.02 -17.63
CA ILE A 436 -5.73 13.76 -17.38
C ILE A 436 -4.92 15.00 -17.73
N LYS A 437 -4.03 15.38 -16.82
CA LYS A 437 -3.03 16.44 -16.99
C LYS A 437 -1.63 15.84 -17.10
N ILE A 438 -0.65 16.67 -17.43
CA ILE A 438 0.74 16.27 -17.60
C ILE A 438 1.60 16.83 -16.46
N GLY A 439 2.53 16.01 -15.98
CA GLY A 439 3.64 16.41 -15.14
C GLY A 439 4.96 16.11 -15.85
N MET A 440 6.01 16.84 -15.52
CA MET A 440 7.34 16.61 -16.08
C MET A 440 8.37 16.61 -14.95
N ASP A 441 9.33 15.69 -15.01
CA ASP A 441 10.60 15.82 -14.31
C ASP A 441 11.68 16.08 -15.35
N VAL A 442 12.28 17.26 -15.26
CA VAL A 442 13.30 17.69 -16.20
C VAL A 442 14.67 17.16 -15.77
N ALA A 443 14.95 17.06 -14.47
CA ALA A 443 16.27 16.75 -13.91
C ALA A 443 17.39 17.62 -14.53
N ALA A 444 17.18 18.94 -14.58
CA ALA A 444 18.03 19.84 -15.37
C ALA A 444 19.51 19.88 -14.95
N SER A 445 19.82 19.50 -13.71
CA SER A 445 21.19 19.34 -13.21
C SER A 445 22.01 18.37 -14.06
N GLU A 446 21.40 17.32 -14.63
CA GLU A 446 22.07 16.28 -15.42
C GLU A 446 22.65 16.80 -16.75
N PHE A 447 22.08 17.89 -17.27
CA PHE A 447 22.53 18.53 -18.52
C PHE A 447 22.92 20.00 -18.32
N TYR A 448 23.17 20.39 -17.07
CA TYR A 448 23.75 21.67 -16.74
C TYR A 448 25.24 21.68 -17.09
N THR A 449 25.65 22.64 -17.91
CA THR A 449 27.01 22.75 -18.43
C THR A 449 27.89 23.59 -17.50
N LYS A 450 29.21 23.36 -17.55
CA LYS A 450 30.19 24.09 -16.73
C LYS A 450 30.17 25.61 -16.95
N ASP A 451 29.67 26.08 -18.09
CA ASP A 451 29.53 27.50 -18.42
C ASP A 451 28.17 28.09 -18.00
N GLY A 452 27.39 27.38 -17.21
CA GLY A 452 26.14 27.88 -16.62
C GLY A 452 24.94 27.86 -17.56
N LYS A 453 24.93 26.94 -18.52
CA LYS A 453 23.87 26.76 -19.53
C LYS A 453 23.31 25.34 -19.45
N TYR A 454 22.33 25.04 -20.31
CA TYR A 454 21.64 23.75 -20.33
C TYR A 454 21.69 23.14 -21.71
N ASP A 455 22.21 21.92 -21.82
CA ASP A 455 22.38 21.23 -23.10
C ASP A 455 21.28 20.18 -23.32
N LEU A 456 20.25 20.53 -24.08
CA LEU A 456 19.14 19.63 -24.37
C LEU A 456 19.51 18.48 -25.33
N ASN A 457 20.78 18.34 -25.71
CA ASN A 457 21.29 17.27 -26.57
C ASN A 457 22.54 16.59 -25.99
N PHE A 458 22.75 16.70 -24.66
CA PHE A 458 23.96 16.25 -23.95
C PHE A 458 24.35 14.78 -24.21
N LYS A 459 23.38 13.92 -24.56
CA LYS A 459 23.60 12.49 -24.87
C LYS A 459 24.13 12.21 -26.27
N LYS A 460 23.97 13.15 -27.22
CA LYS A 460 24.40 12.93 -28.61
C LYS A 460 25.88 13.24 -28.76
N GLN A 461 26.63 12.32 -29.34
CA GLN A 461 28.05 12.50 -29.65
C GLN A 461 28.32 12.17 -31.12
N PRO A 462 28.94 13.07 -31.92
CA PRO A 462 29.40 14.40 -31.53
C PRO A 462 28.24 15.39 -31.28
N ASN A 463 28.43 16.27 -30.29
CA ASN A 463 27.49 17.33 -29.96
C ASN A 463 27.90 18.63 -30.68
N ASP A 464 26.99 19.24 -31.44
CA ASP A 464 27.22 20.47 -32.22
C ASP A 464 26.93 21.76 -31.43
N GLY A 465 26.44 21.65 -30.19
CA GLY A 465 26.09 22.78 -29.33
C GLY A 465 24.84 23.55 -29.77
N ALA A 466 24.12 23.10 -30.80
CA ALA A 466 22.98 23.81 -31.36
C ALA A 466 21.77 23.88 -30.40
N HIS A 467 21.74 23.01 -29.40
CA HIS A 467 20.64 22.89 -28.43
C HIS A 467 21.00 23.39 -27.03
N VAL A 468 22.11 24.11 -26.88
CA VAL A 468 22.51 24.74 -25.62
C VAL A 468 21.66 25.99 -25.38
N ARG A 469 21.03 26.07 -24.21
CA ARG A 469 20.13 27.15 -23.80
C ARG A 469 20.66 27.89 -22.59
N SER A 470 20.45 29.21 -22.56
CA SER A 470 20.59 29.98 -21.32
C SER A 470 19.46 29.61 -20.34
N PRO A 471 19.63 29.87 -19.02
CA PRO A 471 18.54 29.66 -18.07
C PRO A 471 17.26 30.40 -18.46
N GLN A 472 17.36 31.62 -18.99
CA GLN A 472 16.22 32.39 -19.47
C GLN A 472 15.52 31.68 -20.64
N SER A 473 16.25 31.28 -21.68
CA SER A 473 15.65 30.64 -22.86
C SER A 473 15.04 29.27 -22.52
N LEU A 474 15.59 28.55 -21.54
CA LEU A 474 15.00 27.33 -21.04
C LEU A 474 13.69 27.61 -20.27
N GLY A 475 13.65 28.66 -19.45
CA GLY A 475 12.42 29.12 -18.78
C GLY A 475 11.32 29.55 -19.76
N GLU A 476 11.68 30.18 -20.89
CA GLU A 476 10.76 30.52 -21.97
C GLU A 476 10.20 29.27 -22.65
N LEU A 477 11.03 28.25 -22.89
CA LEU A 477 10.59 26.96 -23.42
C LEU A 477 9.55 26.27 -22.52
N TYR A 478 9.74 26.31 -21.19
CA TYR A 478 8.74 25.77 -20.27
C TYR A 478 7.42 26.53 -20.31
N GLN A 479 7.47 27.86 -20.43
CA GLN A 479 6.25 28.68 -20.58
C GLN A 479 5.50 28.33 -21.87
N GLU A 480 6.21 28.09 -22.98
CA GLU A 480 5.62 27.59 -24.22
C GLU A 480 4.95 26.22 -24.02
N PHE A 481 5.61 25.29 -23.32
CA PHE A 481 5.01 23.99 -23.04
C PHE A 481 3.76 24.09 -22.16
N VAL A 482 3.79 24.90 -21.11
CA VAL A 482 2.63 25.13 -20.23
C VAL A 482 1.46 25.77 -20.98
N LYS A 483 1.75 26.62 -21.96
CA LYS A 483 0.72 27.23 -22.82
C LYS A 483 0.08 26.22 -23.78
N ASP A 484 0.88 25.35 -24.37
CA ASP A 484 0.46 24.47 -25.46
C ASP A 484 -0.08 23.11 -24.98
N PHE A 485 0.29 22.69 -23.78
CA PHE A 485 -0.05 21.38 -23.21
C PHE A 485 -0.68 21.54 -21.81
N PRO A 486 -1.53 20.60 -21.35
CA PRO A 486 -2.15 20.66 -20.03
C PRO A 486 -1.15 20.27 -18.92
N ILE A 487 0.01 20.92 -18.88
CA ILE A 487 1.04 20.71 -17.87
C ILE A 487 0.64 21.44 -16.60
N VAL A 488 0.61 20.70 -15.49
CA VAL A 488 0.23 21.23 -14.16
C VAL A 488 1.35 21.12 -13.14
N SER A 489 2.44 20.43 -13.47
CA SER A 489 3.60 20.24 -12.59
C SER A 489 4.89 20.12 -13.39
N ILE A 490 5.93 20.85 -12.98
CA ILE A 490 7.31 20.68 -13.48
C ILE A 490 8.24 20.50 -12.27
N GLU A 491 9.00 19.42 -12.28
CA GLU A 491 10.03 19.05 -11.31
C GLU A 491 11.41 19.35 -11.89
N ASP A 492 12.28 19.91 -11.05
CA ASP A 492 13.67 20.30 -11.35
C ASP A 492 13.92 20.97 -12.72
N PRO A 493 13.22 22.08 -13.04
CA PRO A 493 13.39 22.83 -14.29
C PRO A 493 14.79 23.45 -14.47
N PHE A 494 15.56 23.60 -13.39
CA PHE A 494 16.91 24.17 -13.42
C PHE A 494 17.82 23.41 -12.46
N ASP A 495 19.12 23.66 -12.58
CA ASP A 495 20.15 23.11 -11.70
C ASP A 495 19.83 23.34 -10.21
N GLN A 496 20.27 22.40 -9.37
CA GLN A 496 20.07 22.37 -7.91
C GLN A 496 20.56 23.61 -7.15
N ASP A 497 21.42 24.45 -7.75
CA ASP A 497 21.86 25.73 -7.19
C ASP A 497 21.43 26.95 -8.02
N GLY A 498 20.61 26.73 -9.06
CA GLY A 498 20.07 27.73 -9.99
C GLY A 498 18.98 28.66 -9.42
N TRP A 499 19.08 29.05 -8.15
CA TRP A 499 18.05 29.73 -7.36
C TRP A 499 17.32 30.88 -8.07
N SER A 500 18.05 31.76 -8.76
CA SER A 500 17.46 32.92 -9.44
C SER A 500 16.56 32.51 -10.60
N SER A 501 16.93 31.45 -11.32
CA SER A 501 16.17 30.91 -12.45
C SER A 501 14.89 30.24 -11.95
N TRP A 502 14.99 29.48 -10.86
CA TRP A 502 13.84 28.89 -10.16
C TRP A 502 12.83 29.97 -9.75
N ALA A 503 13.28 31.01 -9.04
CA ALA A 503 12.40 32.08 -8.58
C ALA A 503 11.76 32.87 -9.71
N LEU A 504 12.51 33.10 -10.80
CA LEU A 504 11.99 33.75 -12.00
C LEU A 504 10.86 32.92 -12.62
N LEU A 505 11.05 31.61 -12.81
CA LEU A 505 10.03 30.74 -13.36
C LEU A 505 8.82 30.62 -12.42
N GLN A 506 9.02 30.48 -11.10
CA GLN A 506 7.90 30.46 -10.14
C GLN A 506 7.03 31.71 -10.24
N SER A 507 7.63 32.88 -10.53
CA SER A 507 6.89 34.12 -10.70
C SER A 507 6.18 34.25 -12.05
N SER A 508 6.54 33.44 -13.06
CA SER A 508 6.02 33.56 -14.43
C SER A 508 4.96 32.54 -14.81
N VAL A 509 4.78 31.45 -14.04
CA VAL A 509 3.78 30.41 -14.33
C VAL A 509 2.91 30.09 -13.10
N ASP A 510 1.62 29.83 -13.34
CA ASP A 510 0.69 29.35 -12.30
C ASP A 510 0.51 27.83 -12.38
N ILE A 511 1.59 27.10 -12.17
CA ILE A 511 1.61 25.64 -12.06
C ILE A 511 2.37 25.21 -10.80
N GLN A 512 2.37 23.91 -10.53
CA GLN A 512 3.24 23.35 -9.51
C GLN A 512 4.69 23.32 -10.01
N LEU A 513 5.63 23.85 -9.22
CA LEU A 513 7.06 23.67 -9.38
C LEU A 513 7.58 22.85 -8.20
N VAL A 514 8.06 21.65 -8.50
CA VAL A 514 8.50 20.67 -7.50
C VAL A 514 10.02 20.75 -7.39
N GLY A 515 10.54 20.94 -6.18
CA GLY A 515 11.96 20.79 -5.91
C GLY A 515 12.31 19.38 -5.46
N ASP A 516 13.19 18.71 -6.20
CA ASP A 516 13.78 17.41 -5.85
C ASP A 516 15.27 17.58 -5.53
N ASP A 517 16.16 17.64 -6.51
CA ASP A 517 17.60 17.89 -6.30
C ASP A 517 17.84 19.25 -5.64
N LEU A 518 16.98 20.23 -5.92
CA LEU A 518 16.99 21.54 -5.25
C LEU A 518 16.83 21.40 -3.73
N LEU A 519 15.99 20.47 -3.27
CA LEU A 519 15.56 20.39 -1.87
C LEU A 519 16.17 19.21 -1.12
N VAL A 520 16.42 18.09 -1.80
CA VAL A 520 16.89 16.79 -1.30
C VAL A 520 16.22 16.37 0.01
N THR A 521 14.93 16.68 0.15
CA THR A 521 14.17 16.48 1.40
C THR A 521 14.86 17.07 2.66
N ASN A 522 15.68 18.11 2.49
CA ASN A 522 16.51 18.69 3.55
C ASN A 522 15.88 19.97 4.12
N PRO A 523 15.59 20.03 5.44
CA PRO A 523 14.95 21.20 6.05
C PRO A 523 15.65 22.54 5.83
N LYS A 524 17.00 22.56 5.76
CA LYS A 524 17.76 23.80 5.51
C LYS A 524 17.52 24.32 4.10
N ARG A 525 17.54 23.43 3.11
CA ARG A 525 17.26 23.73 1.70
C ARG A 525 15.80 24.14 1.50
N ILE A 526 14.87 23.45 2.14
CA ILE A 526 13.45 23.82 2.14
C ILE A 526 13.26 25.23 2.68
N SER A 527 13.85 25.55 3.84
CA SER A 527 13.79 26.89 4.42
C SER A 527 14.36 27.98 3.49
N GLU A 528 15.51 27.71 2.87
CA GLU A 528 16.13 28.63 1.91
C GLU A 528 15.27 28.82 0.66
N ALA A 529 14.70 27.75 0.12
CA ALA A 529 13.84 27.77 -1.05
C ALA A 529 12.53 28.53 -0.80
N ILE A 530 11.95 28.41 0.40
CA ILE A 530 10.80 29.22 0.86
C ILE A 530 11.17 30.70 0.87
N GLN A 531 12.32 31.06 1.45
CA GLN A 531 12.77 32.46 1.53
C GLN A 531 13.02 33.07 0.15
N LYS A 532 13.63 32.29 -0.75
CA LYS A 532 13.95 32.71 -2.11
C LYS A 532 12.76 32.65 -3.06
N LYS A 533 11.62 32.06 -2.64
CA LYS A 533 10.48 31.75 -3.51
C LYS A 533 10.96 31.02 -4.77
N ALA A 534 11.65 29.90 -4.57
CA ALA A 534 12.24 29.12 -5.66
C ALA A 534 11.27 28.09 -6.24
N CYS A 535 10.49 27.41 -5.39
CA CYS A 535 9.48 26.45 -5.81
C CYS A 535 8.21 26.55 -4.94
N ASN A 536 7.20 25.72 -5.23
CA ASN A 536 5.94 25.69 -4.49
C ASN A 536 5.45 24.27 -4.16
N ALA A 537 6.32 23.27 -4.32
CA ALA A 537 6.08 21.90 -3.89
C ALA A 537 7.40 21.19 -3.54
N LEU A 538 7.32 20.28 -2.58
CA LEU A 538 8.41 19.38 -2.17
C LEU A 538 8.22 18.01 -2.83
N LEU A 539 9.27 17.47 -3.46
CA LEU A 539 9.37 16.03 -3.70
C LEU A 539 9.89 15.36 -2.42
N LEU A 540 9.06 14.54 -1.77
CA LEU A 540 9.39 13.89 -0.51
C LEU A 540 9.94 12.48 -0.76
N LYS A 541 11.26 12.33 -0.67
CA LYS A 541 11.96 11.04 -0.72
C LYS A 541 12.55 10.73 0.64
N VAL A 542 11.93 9.78 1.35
CA VAL A 542 12.29 9.46 2.74
C VAL A 542 13.76 9.06 2.94
N ASN A 543 14.40 8.47 1.93
CA ASN A 543 15.81 8.07 1.99
C ASN A 543 16.79 9.21 1.75
N GLN A 544 16.36 10.34 1.16
CA GLN A 544 17.20 11.53 1.04
C GLN A 544 17.45 12.20 2.40
N ILE A 545 16.52 12.05 3.35
CA ILE A 545 16.68 12.58 4.71
C ILE A 545 17.02 11.50 5.74
N GLY A 546 16.49 10.28 5.61
CA GLY A 546 16.96 9.09 6.33
C GLY A 546 16.17 8.67 7.58
N THR A 547 15.11 9.39 7.98
CA THR A 547 14.18 8.95 9.04
C THR A 547 12.73 9.31 8.70
N VAL A 548 11.77 8.58 9.29
CA VAL A 548 10.34 8.90 9.18
C VAL A 548 10.03 10.23 9.85
N THR A 549 10.60 10.51 11.03
CA THR A 549 10.36 11.77 11.76
C THR A 549 10.81 13.00 10.95
N GLU A 550 12.02 13.00 10.41
CA GLU A 550 12.51 14.13 9.61
C GLU A 550 11.73 14.27 8.29
N SER A 551 11.29 13.15 7.70
CA SER A 551 10.44 13.17 6.49
C SER A 551 9.07 13.79 6.75
N ILE A 552 8.43 13.42 7.86
CA ILE A 552 7.15 14.03 8.28
C ILE A 552 7.36 15.53 8.54
N GLN A 553 8.43 15.91 9.24
CA GLN A 553 8.71 17.32 9.52
C GLN A 553 8.92 18.14 8.23
N ALA A 554 9.69 17.63 7.27
CA ALA A 554 9.90 18.28 5.97
C ALA A 554 8.58 18.50 5.21
N ALA A 555 7.68 17.51 5.25
CA ALA A 555 6.34 17.64 4.67
C ALA A 555 5.49 18.68 5.40
N LEU A 556 5.53 18.72 6.73
CA LEU A 556 4.78 19.68 7.54
C LEU A 556 5.29 21.12 7.34
N ASP A 557 6.60 21.33 7.28
CA ASP A 557 7.21 22.64 7.03
C ASP A 557 6.81 23.17 5.65
N SER A 558 6.83 22.29 4.64
CA SER A 558 6.40 22.63 3.28
C SER A 558 4.92 23.01 3.24
N LYS A 559 4.04 22.20 3.87
CA LYS A 559 2.61 22.50 3.97
C LYS A 559 2.33 23.80 4.72
N ALA A 560 3.08 24.09 5.78
CA ALA A 560 2.97 25.34 6.53
C ALA A 560 3.35 26.56 5.68
N ALA A 561 4.24 26.40 4.71
CA ALA A 561 4.57 27.43 3.71
C ALA A 561 3.56 27.52 2.54
N GLY A 562 2.48 26.74 2.58
CA GLY A 562 1.47 26.67 1.52
C GLY A 562 1.91 25.86 0.30
N TRP A 563 2.94 25.02 0.44
CA TRP A 563 3.43 24.18 -0.66
C TRP A 563 2.69 22.84 -0.75
N GLY A 564 2.67 22.29 -1.96
CA GLY A 564 2.31 20.89 -2.18
C GLY A 564 3.42 19.94 -1.69
N VAL A 565 3.06 18.68 -1.44
CA VAL A 565 4.02 17.63 -1.12
C VAL A 565 3.72 16.43 -2.01
N MET A 566 4.67 16.08 -2.89
CA MET A 566 4.60 14.89 -3.71
C MET A 566 5.46 13.80 -3.10
N VAL A 567 4.81 12.78 -2.53
CA VAL A 567 5.55 11.60 -2.04
C VAL A 567 6.13 10.87 -3.24
N SER A 568 7.41 10.48 -3.14
CA SER A 568 8.13 9.91 -4.28
C SER A 568 8.80 8.57 -3.96
N HIS A 569 8.81 7.71 -4.97
CA HIS A 569 9.71 6.55 -5.06
C HIS A 569 11.17 6.95 -5.32
N ARG A 570 12.05 5.96 -5.49
CA ARG A 570 13.34 6.10 -6.19
C ARG A 570 13.40 5.20 -7.43
N SER A 571 14.38 5.41 -8.30
CA SER A 571 14.59 4.54 -9.48
C SER A 571 14.95 3.09 -9.10
N GLY A 572 15.72 2.86 -8.04
CA GLY A 572 15.90 1.56 -7.40
C GLY A 572 14.89 1.34 -6.26
N GLU A 573 13.73 0.78 -6.58
CA GLU A 573 12.69 0.48 -5.58
C GLU A 573 12.71 -0.98 -5.12
N THR A 574 11.93 -1.28 -4.10
CA THR A 574 11.68 -2.63 -3.59
C THR A 574 10.18 -2.97 -3.66
N GLU A 575 9.80 -4.16 -3.24
CA GLU A 575 8.41 -4.56 -3.03
C GLU A 575 7.74 -3.85 -1.83
N ASP A 576 8.52 -3.12 -1.00
CA ASP A 576 8.01 -2.37 0.14
C ASP A 576 7.00 -1.32 -0.33
N ASN A 577 5.87 -1.19 0.36
CA ASN A 577 4.80 -0.26 -0.01
C ASN A 577 4.62 0.91 0.97
N PHE A 578 5.60 1.17 1.84
CA PHE A 578 5.53 2.18 2.90
C PHE A 578 5.07 3.56 2.40
N ILE A 579 5.58 4.01 1.26
CA ILE A 579 5.28 5.34 0.73
C ILE A 579 3.81 5.52 0.30
N ALA A 580 3.09 4.42 0.04
CA ALA A 580 1.65 4.47 -0.19
C ALA A 580 0.92 4.91 1.09
N ASP A 581 1.17 4.22 2.21
CA ASP A 581 0.64 4.58 3.52
C ASP A 581 1.10 5.97 3.97
N LEU A 582 2.34 6.36 3.66
CA LEU A 582 2.88 7.70 3.95
C LEU A 582 2.09 8.80 3.22
N SER A 583 1.82 8.62 1.92
CA SER A 583 1.07 9.61 1.13
C SER A 583 -0.34 9.86 1.67
N VAL A 584 -1.03 8.80 2.09
CA VAL A 584 -2.38 8.89 2.66
C VAL A 584 -2.34 9.47 4.08
N GLY A 585 -1.43 8.98 4.93
CA GLY A 585 -1.29 9.44 6.31
C GLY A 585 -0.85 10.90 6.43
N LEU A 586 -0.07 11.40 5.47
CA LEU A 586 0.27 12.81 5.35
C LEU A 586 -0.83 13.64 4.68
N ALA A 587 -1.84 13.02 4.05
CA ALA A 587 -2.72 13.66 3.07
C ALA A 587 -1.92 14.52 2.08
N SER A 588 -0.90 13.94 1.45
CA SER A 588 -0.01 14.66 0.53
C SER A 588 -0.75 15.15 -0.72
N GLY A 589 -1.84 14.48 -1.09
CA GLY A 589 -2.68 14.81 -2.25
C GLY A 589 -2.13 14.28 -3.58
N GLN A 590 -0.87 13.85 -3.60
CA GLN A 590 -0.17 13.43 -4.80
C GLN A 590 0.99 12.47 -4.47
N ILE A 591 1.23 11.52 -5.37
CA ILE A 591 2.31 10.53 -5.27
C ILE A 591 2.87 10.20 -6.66
N LYS A 592 4.20 10.21 -6.80
CA LYS A 592 4.94 9.74 -7.98
C LYS A 592 5.63 8.44 -7.61
N THR A 593 5.13 7.31 -8.12
CA THR A 593 5.71 6.00 -7.81
C THR A 593 5.85 5.09 -9.05
N GLY A 594 6.10 5.71 -10.21
CA GLY A 594 6.41 5.04 -11.48
C GLY A 594 5.21 4.76 -12.38
N ALA A 595 5.44 4.07 -13.49
CA ALA A 595 4.37 3.65 -14.40
C ALA A 595 3.40 2.66 -13.73
N PRO A 596 2.20 2.43 -14.29
CA PRO A 596 1.37 1.26 -13.98
C PRO A 596 1.97 -0.02 -14.59
N CYS A 597 3.28 -0.22 -14.41
CA CYS A 597 4.10 -1.32 -14.92
C CYS A 597 5.25 -1.57 -13.93
N ARG A 598 5.72 -2.81 -13.85
CA ARG A 598 6.73 -3.32 -12.91
C ARG A 598 6.25 -3.32 -11.44
N SER A 599 6.46 -4.44 -10.75
CA SER A 599 5.76 -4.73 -9.49
C SER A 599 6.25 -3.91 -8.31
N GLU A 600 7.47 -3.41 -8.31
CA GLU A 600 7.97 -2.46 -7.31
C GLU A 600 7.21 -1.12 -7.35
N ARG A 601 6.60 -0.78 -8.50
CA ARG A 601 5.73 0.39 -8.69
C ARG A 601 4.30 0.03 -8.30
N LEU A 602 3.79 -1.05 -8.89
CA LEU A 602 2.43 -1.55 -8.63
C LEU A 602 2.23 -1.98 -7.17
N ALA A 603 3.27 -2.32 -6.41
CA ALA A 603 3.15 -2.62 -4.98
C ALA A 603 2.55 -1.43 -4.20
N LYS A 604 2.92 -0.20 -4.56
CA LYS A 604 2.43 1.03 -3.94
C LYS A 604 1.03 1.36 -4.43
N TYR A 605 0.80 1.31 -5.75
CA TYR A 605 -0.54 1.56 -6.31
C TYR A 605 -1.58 0.54 -5.81
N ASN A 606 -1.22 -0.74 -5.74
CA ASN A 606 -2.09 -1.77 -5.18
C ASN A 606 -2.29 -1.59 -3.67
N GLN A 607 -1.31 -1.05 -2.94
CA GLN A 607 -1.51 -0.70 -1.54
C GLN A 607 -2.50 0.46 -1.39
N LEU A 608 -2.44 1.47 -2.26
CA LEU A 608 -3.42 2.55 -2.28
C LEU A 608 -4.84 2.06 -2.61
N LEU A 609 -5.00 1.10 -3.53
CA LEU A 609 -6.31 0.44 -3.75
C LEU A 609 -6.84 -0.23 -2.47
N ARG A 610 -5.99 -0.93 -1.73
CA ARG A 610 -6.38 -1.59 -0.47
C ARG A 610 -6.75 -0.58 0.61
N ILE A 611 -6.03 0.54 0.70
CA ILE A 611 -6.33 1.61 1.65
C ILE A 611 -7.67 2.28 1.30
N GLU A 612 -7.92 2.55 0.01
CA GLU A 612 -9.21 3.08 -0.45
C GLU A 612 -10.37 2.14 -0.10
N GLU A 613 -10.20 0.83 -0.34
CA GLU A 613 -11.19 -0.20 0.03
C GLU A 613 -11.44 -0.22 1.55
N GLU A 614 -10.39 -0.15 2.37
CA GLU A 614 -10.50 -0.18 3.83
C GLU A 614 -11.20 1.05 4.40
N LEU A 615 -10.93 2.24 3.83
CA LEU A 615 -11.54 3.50 4.26
C LEU A 615 -12.97 3.66 3.75
N GLY A 616 -13.31 3.05 2.61
CA GLY A 616 -14.62 3.15 1.98
C GLY A 616 -14.90 4.56 1.45
N ASN A 617 -15.55 5.41 2.25
CA ASN A 617 -15.89 6.78 1.85
C ASN A 617 -14.73 7.75 2.17
N VAL A 618 -13.62 7.63 1.43
CA VAL A 618 -12.46 8.53 1.50
C VAL A 618 -12.43 9.45 0.28
N ARG A 619 -12.04 10.71 0.49
CA ARG A 619 -11.91 11.68 -0.60
C ARG A 619 -10.66 11.38 -1.43
N TYR A 620 -10.81 11.43 -2.75
CA TYR A 620 -9.70 11.54 -3.70
C TYR A 620 -9.35 13.02 -3.94
N ALA A 621 -8.06 13.35 -3.93
CA ALA A 621 -7.63 14.75 -4.02
C ALA A 621 -8.05 15.43 -5.33
N GLY A 622 -8.04 14.70 -6.44
CA GLY A 622 -8.47 15.20 -7.75
C GLY A 622 -7.78 16.51 -8.16
N GLU A 623 -8.55 17.48 -8.65
CA GLU A 623 -8.04 18.81 -9.03
C GLU A 623 -7.37 19.57 -7.86
N ALA A 624 -7.67 19.21 -6.61
CA ALA A 624 -7.07 19.81 -5.42
C ALA A 624 -5.73 19.16 -4.98
N PHE A 625 -5.10 18.34 -5.83
CA PHE A 625 -3.88 17.58 -5.48
C PHE A 625 -2.73 18.40 -4.89
N ARG A 626 -2.63 19.70 -5.22
CA ARG A 626 -1.60 20.62 -4.69
C ARG A 626 -1.82 20.96 -3.21
N SER A 627 -3.07 21.01 -2.76
CA SER A 627 -3.45 21.39 -1.40
C SER A 627 -4.80 20.74 -1.09
N PRO A 628 -4.81 19.42 -0.82
CA PRO A 628 -6.04 18.67 -0.67
C PRO A 628 -6.85 19.14 0.53
#